data_AF-A0A0N4UT39-F1
#
_entry.id   AF-A0A0N4UT39-F1
#
_cell.length_a   1.000
_cell.length_b   1.000
_cell.length_c   1.000
_cell.angle_alpha   90.00
_cell.angle_beta   90.00
_cell.angle_gamma   90.00
#
_symmetry.space_group_name_H-M   'P 1'
#
loop_
_entity.id
_entity.type
_entity.pdbx_description
1 polymer ?
#
loop_
_entity_poly.entity_id
_entity_poly.type
_entity_poly.pdbx_seq_one_letter_code
_entity_poly.pdbx_strand_id
1 'polypeptide(L)'
;LLPAIPQNQQKIICRFCYSEEPNGYWLSPCKCSGSIKWVHDSCFDRWLDSAPLLQRDQCATCKYVYKKIWKLKPYKDWCLPDLKSSQIEVFYMVFDALCTYRMLRTCKNFFMGRRSLLAVLAGVSFWRLFIMTDRRIMYWTNLFRCLASSVFQITVVDAS
;
A
#
# COMPACT_ATOMS: atom_id res chain seq x y z
N LEU A 1 -1.14 30.05 18.82
CA LEU A 1 0.09 30.83 18.61
C LEU A 1 0.95 30.06 17.63
N LEU A 2 0.93 30.45 16.35
CA LEU A 2 1.76 29.80 15.32
C LEU A 2 3.20 30.33 15.44
N PRO A 3 4.24 29.49 15.36
CA PRO A 3 5.61 29.95 15.47
C PRO A 3 5.99 30.77 14.22
N ALA A 4 6.62 31.91 14.46
CA ALA A 4 7.08 32.85 13.45
C ALA A 4 8.24 32.25 12.63
N ILE A 5 8.17 32.40 11.31
CA ILE A 5 9.21 31.97 10.35
C ILE A 5 10.26 33.11 10.25
N PRO A 6 11.57 32.84 10.44
CA PRO A 6 12.61 33.86 10.34
C PRO A 6 12.81 34.41 8.92
N GLN A 7 13.10 35.71 8.85
CA GLN A 7 13.15 36.60 7.68
C GLN A 7 14.39 36.41 6.80
N ASN A 8 14.49 35.26 6.12
CA ASN A 8 15.28 35.13 4.90
C ASN A 8 14.40 34.46 3.83
N GLN A 9 13.40 35.21 3.36
CA GLN A 9 12.32 34.69 2.51
C GLN A 9 12.79 34.41 1.08
N GLN A 10 13.51 33.32 0.87
CA GLN A 10 13.36 32.59 -0.39
C GLN A 10 11.89 32.16 -0.46
N LYS A 11 11.10 32.89 -1.24
CA LYS A 11 9.71 32.54 -1.54
C LYS A 11 9.69 31.09 -2.03
N ILE A 12 8.98 30.25 -1.29
CA ILE A 12 8.78 28.85 -1.67
C ILE A 12 7.78 28.87 -2.82
N ILE A 13 8.20 28.33 -3.96
CA ILE A 13 7.38 28.25 -5.17
C ILE A 13 7.26 26.77 -5.52
N CYS A 14 6.05 26.31 -5.82
CA CYS A 14 5.81 24.94 -6.22
C CYS A 14 6.46 24.65 -7.59
N ARG A 15 7.26 23.59 -7.68
CA ARG A 15 7.93 23.17 -8.94
C ARG A 15 6.98 22.92 -10.11
N PHE A 16 5.72 22.53 -9.86
CA PHE A 16 4.79 22.12 -10.91
C PHE A 16 3.81 23.20 -11.34
N CYS A 17 3.25 23.97 -10.39
CA CYS A 17 2.27 25.01 -10.70
C CYS A 17 2.85 26.43 -10.66
N TYR A 18 4.11 26.59 -10.24
CA TYR A 18 4.79 27.88 -10.13
C TYR A 18 4.09 28.91 -9.25
N SER A 19 3.16 28.48 -8.38
CA SER A 19 2.47 29.33 -7.41
C SER A 19 3.17 29.31 -6.05
N GLU A 20 3.12 30.46 -5.36
CA GLU A 20 3.48 30.64 -3.95
C GLU A 20 2.30 30.34 -3.01
N GLU A 21 1.07 30.31 -3.55
CA GLU A 21 -0.14 30.12 -2.77
C GLU A 21 -0.26 28.67 -2.29
N PRO A 22 -0.50 28.43 -0.99
CA PRO A 22 -0.67 27.09 -0.47
C PRO A 22 -1.95 26.46 -1.04
N ASN A 23 -1.81 25.50 -1.96
CA ASN A 23 -2.92 24.68 -2.46
C ASN A 23 -2.93 23.31 -1.76
N GLY A 24 -3.02 23.33 -0.43
CA GLY A 24 -2.84 22.19 0.46
C GLY A 24 -1.57 22.31 1.30
N TYR A 25 -0.92 21.18 1.59
CA TYR A 25 0.34 21.13 2.33
C TYR A 25 1.55 21.10 1.39
N TRP A 26 2.63 21.75 1.83
CA TRP A 26 3.93 21.67 1.18
C TRP A 26 4.58 20.32 1.44
N LEU A 27 5.17 19.76 0.39
CA LEU A 27 5.86 18.49 0.38
C LEU A 27 7.27 18.70 -0.19
N SER A 28 8.24 18.02 0.41
CA SER A 28 9.59 17.86 -0.11
C SER A 28 9.87 16.39 -0.39
N PRO A 29 9.44 15.86 -1.56
CA PRO A 29 9.46 14.42 -1.82
C PRO A 29 10.88 13.86 -2.02
N CYS A 30 11.89 14.72 -2.20
CA CYS A 30 13.26 14.31 -2.50
C CYS A 30 14.30 15.25 -1.88
N LYS A 31 15.56 14.83 -1.92
CA LYS A 31 16.71 15.56 -1.36
C LYS A 31 17.29 16.64 -2.30
N CYS A 32 16.50 17.17 -3.22
CA CYS A 32 16.94 18.29 -4.04
C CYS A 32 17.12 19.56 -3.20
N SER A 33 17.94 20.49 -3.70
CA SER A 33 18.23 21.77 -3.05
C SER A 33 17.54 22.93 -3.76
N GLY A 34 17.32 24.04 -3.04
CA GLY A 34 16.69 25.25 -3.59
C GLY A 34 15.19 25.08 -3.84
N SER A 35 14.63 25.86 -4.77
CA SER A 35 13.20 25.90 -5.08
C SER A 35 12.64 24.59 -5.68
N ILE A 36 13.48 23.83 -6.38
CA ILE A 36 13.05 22.60 -7.07
C ILE A 36 12.63 21.46 -6.12
N LYS A 37 12.90 21.60 -4.82
CA LYS A 37 12.54 20.59 -3.81
C LYS A 37 11.12 20.72 -3.29
N TRP A 38 10.47 21.87 -3.46
CA TRP A 38 9.18 22.18 -2.86
C TRP A 38 8.04 22.03 -3.87
N VAL A 39 7.02 21.28 -3.47
CA VAL A 39 5.83 21.01 -4.28
C VAL A 39 4.60 21.02 -3.38
N HIS A 40 3.44 21.38 -3.91
CA HIS A 40 2.18 21.06 -3.24
C HIS A 40 1.94 19.55 -3.35
N ASP A 41 1.45 18.93 -2.29
CA ASP A 41 1.09 17.51 -2.30
C ASP A 41 0.11 17.16 -3.43
N SER A 42 -0.95 17.96 -3.58
CA SER A 42 -1.94 17.81 -4.65
C SER A 42 -1.34 17.93 -6.06
N CYS A 43 -0.34 18.82 -6.24
CA CYS A 43 0.37 18.94 -7.50
C CYS A 43 1.29 17.74 -7.76
N PHE A 44 1.91 17.21 -6.71
CA PHE A 44 2.79 16.05 -6.82
C PHE A 44 2.02 14.77 -7.11
N ASP A 45 0.86 14.56 -6.48
CA ASP A 45 -0.02 13.43 -6.78
C ASP A 45 -0.49 13.45 -8.24
N ARG A 46 -0.94 14.62 -8.74
CA ARG A 46 -1.32 14.79 -10.15
C ARG A 46 -0.15 14.53 -11.10
N TRP A 47 1.05 14.94 -10.72
CA TRP A 47 2.25 14.61 -11.48
C TRP A 47 2.54 13.09 -11.45
N LEU A 48 2.41 12.42 -10.31
CA LEU A 48 2.59 10.97 -10.18
C LEU A 48 1.62 10.16 -11.04
N ASP A 49 0.41 10.67 -11.30
CA ASP A 49 -0.57 10.01 -12.17
C ASP A 49 -0.16 9.99 -13.64
N SER A 50 0.61 10.99 -14.08
CA SER A 50 1.04 11.16 -15.47
C SER A 50 2.53 10.84 -15.69
N ALA A 51 3.31 10.69 -14.62
CA ALA A 51 4.73 10.43 -14.69
C ALA A 51 5.06 9.01 -15.20
N PRO A 52 6.16 8.83 -15.97
CA PRO A 52 6.67 7.51 -16.34
C PRO A 52 6.95 6.65 -15.09
N LEU A 53 6.78 5.32 -15.19
CA LEU A 53 6.91 4.39 -14.06
C LEU A 53 8.16 4.63 -13.21
N LEU A 54 9.33 4.77 -13.85
CA LEU A 54 10.59 5.03 -13.15
C LEU A 54 10.56 6.33 -12.34
N GLN A 55 9.92 7.38 -12.87
CA GLN A 55 9.82 8.68 -12.20
C GLN A 55 8.75 8.70 -11.10
N ARG A 56 7.82 7.74 -11.09
CA ARG A 56 6.84 7.59 -9.99
C ARG A 56 7.47 7.06 -8.71
N ASP A 57 8.64 6.41 -8.82
CA ASP A 57 9.34 5.80 -7.69
C ASP A 57 10.58 6.58 -7.26
N GLN A 58 11.17 7.38 -8.13
CA GLN A 58 12.36 8.18 -7.82
C GLN A 58 12.40 9.54 -8.51
N CYS A 59 13.09 10.48 -7.88
CA CYS A 59 13.32 11.81 -8.44
C CYS A 59 14.14 11.74 -9.74
N ALA A 60 13.66 12.37 -10.80
CA ALA A 60 14.38 12.43 -12.08
C ALA A 60 15.75 13.15 -11.95
N THR A 61 15.85 14.12 -11.04
CA THR A 61 17.02 14.99 -10.84
C THR A 61 18.05 14.36 -9.91
N CYS A 62 17.69 14.13 -8.63
CA CYS A 62 18.65 13.63 -7.62
C CYS A 62 18.63 12.11 -7.44
N LYS A 63 17.78 11.38 -8.17
CA LYS A 63 17.61 9.91 -8.08
C LYS A 63 17.18 9.37 -6.71
N TYR A 64 16.80 10.25 -5.78
CA TYR A 64 16.25 9.85 -4.50
C TYR A 64 14.95 9.06 -4.68
N VAL A 65 14.89 7.86 -4.10
CA VAL A 65 13.70 7.00 -4.09
C VAL A 65 12.69 7.57 -3.10
N TYR A 66 11.49 7.87 -3.57
CA TYR A 66 10.45 8.49 -2.76
C TYR A 66 10.03 7.59 -1.60
N LYS A 67 9.90 8.17 -0.41
CA LYS A 67 9.39 7.46 0.75
C LYS A 67 7.87 7.35 0.66
N LYS A 68 7.37 6.16 0.31
CA LYS A 68 5.94 5.84 0.22
C LYS A 68 5.47 5.14 1.48
N ILE A 69 4.34 5.58 2.03
CA ILE A 69 3.70 4.93 3.17
C ILE A 69 2.21 4.72 2.91
N TRP A 70 1.67 3.65 3.48
CA TRP A 70 0.23 3.42 3.53
C TRP A 70 -0.37 4.28 4.63
N LYS A 71 -1.33 5.13 4.26
CA LYS A 71 -2.13 5.92 5.19
C LYS A 71 -3.60 5.57 5.05
N LEU A 72 -4.32 5.66 6.15
CA LEU A 72 -5.78 5.59 6.13
C LEU A 72 -6.32 6.81 5.39
N LYS A 73 -7.29 6.60 4.51
CA LYS A 73 -8.06 7.69 3.92
C LYS A 73 -8.92 8.36 5.00
N PRO A 74 -9.25 9.65 4.87
CA PRO A 74 -10.34 10.24 5.63
C PRO A 74 -11.61 9.41 5.46
N TYR A 75 -12.40 9.27 6.53
CA TYR A 75 -13.61 8.41 6.52
C TYR A 75 -14.59 8.75 5.38
N LYS A 76 -14.62 10.01 4.93
CA LYS A 76 -15.46 10.50 3.84
C LYS A 76 -15.09 9.93 2.47
N ASP A 77 -13.83 9.55 2.31
CA ASP A 77 -13.26 9.03 1.06
C ASP A 77 -13.22 7.48 1.07
N TRP A 78 -13.79 6.85 2.10
CA TRP A 78 -13.96 5.41 2.12
C TRP A 78 -15.07 5.04 1.15
N CYS A 79 -14.79 4.07 0.29
CA CYS A 79 -15.77 3.54 -0.64
C CYS A 79 -16.10 2.09 -0.32
N LEU A 80 -17.30 1.65 -0.69
CA LEU A 80 -17.60 0.23 -0.69
C LEU A 80 -16.88 -0.39 -1.92
N PRO A 81 -15.97 -1.36 -1.72
CA PRO A 81 -15.30 -2.00 -2.85
C PRO A 81 -16.32 -2.79 -3.69
N ASP A 82 -16.17 -2.73 -5.01
CA ASP A 82 -16.99 -3.51 -5.95
C ASP A 82 -16.57 -4.99 -5.91
N LEU A 83 -17.17 -5.73 -4.99
CA LEU A 83 -16.96 -7.15 -4.82
C LEU A 83 -17.96 -7.91 -5.71
N LYS A 84 -17.57 -8.15 -6.96
CA LYS A 84 -18.31 -9.06 -7.85
C LYS A 84 -18.03 -10.52 -7.48
N SER A 85 -18.39 -10.92 -6.27
CA SER A 85 -18.25 -12.31 -5.82
C SER A 85 -19.53 -13.09 -6.08
N SER A 86 -19.46 -14.13 -6.90
CA SER A 86 -20.57 -15.09 -7.03
C SER A 86 -20.71 -15.92 -5.74
N GLN A 87 -21.89 -16.48 -5.50
CA GLN A 87 -22.12 -17.38 -4.35
C GLN A 87 -21.10 -18.54 -4.31
N ILE A 88 -20.71 -19.06 -5.48
CA ILE A 88 -19.71 -20.11 -5.64
C ILE A 88 -18.33 -19.67 -5.10
N GLU A 89 -17.92 -18.43 -5.37
CA GLU A 89 -16.65 -17.90 -4.87
C GLU A 89 -16.65 -17.79 -3.35
N VAL A 90 -17.76 -17.33 -2.75
CA VAL A 90 -17.90 -17.26 -1.29
C VAL A 90 -17.80 -18.64 -0.66
N PHE A 91 -18.45 -19.67 -1.23
CA PHE A 91 -18.31 -21.04 -0.74
C PHE A 91 -16.86 -21.54 -0.80
N TYR A 92 -16.16 -21.26 -1.90
CA TYR A 92 -14.75 -21.61 -1.99
C TYR A 92 -13.88 -20.86 -0.99
N MET A 93 -14.15 -19.57 -0.74
CA MET A 93 -13.42 -18.80 0.28
C MET A 93 -13.56 -19.42 1.67
N VAL A 94 -14.79 -19.79 2.04
CA VAL A 94 -15.07 -20.44 3.33
C VAL A 94 -14.37 -21.79 3.40
N PHE A 95 -14.43 -22.58 2.33
CA PHE A 95 -13.72 -23.86 2.27
C PHE A 95 -12.20 -23.70 2.42
N ASP A 96 -11.59 -22.78 1.68
CA ASP A 96 -10.16 -22.48 1.73
C ASP A 96 -9.73 -22.03 3.15
N ALA A 97 -10.53 -21.17 3.79
CA ALA A 97 -10.31 -20.71 5.16
C ALA A 97 -10.37 -21.87 6.17
N LEU A 98 -11.35 -22.76 6.04
CA LEU A 98 -11.49 -23.94 6.91
C LEU A 98 -10.32 -24.93 6.73
N CYS A 99 -9.92 -25.20 5.50
CA CYS A 99 -8.77 -26.04 5.18
C CYS A 99 -7.47 -25.45 5.74
N THR A 100 -7.26 -24.14 5.56
CA THR A 100 -6.10 -23.42 6.11
C THR A 100 -6.11 -23.42 7.64
N TYR A 101 -7.25 -23.16 8.27
CA TYR A 101 -7.37 -23.23 9.74
C TYR A 101 -7.06 -24.63 10.28
N ARG A 102 -7.58 -25.69 9.65
CA ARG A 102 -7.27 -27.08 10.00
C ARG A 102 -5.77 -27.38 9.85
N MET A 103 -5.12 -26.82 8.82
CA MET A 103 -3.67 -26.91 8.63
C MET A 103 -2.92 -26.34 9.83
N LEU A 104 -3.19 -25.07 10.14
CA LEU A 104 -2.52 -24.34 11.22
C LEU A 104 -2.71 -25.02 12.57
N ARG A 105 -3.90 -25.57 12.82
CA ARG A 105 -4.18 -26.37 14.02
C ARG A 105 -3.35 -27.66 14.06
N THR A 106 -3.18 -28.34 12.93
CA THR A 106 -2.34 -29.54 12.82
C THR A 106 -0.88 -29.21 13.10
N CYS A 107 -0.36 -28.13 12.53
CA CYS A 107 0.98 -27.63 12.81
C CYS A 107 1.16 -27.27 14.30
N LYS A 108 0.23 -26.52 14.90
CA LYS A 108 0.27 -26.18 16.33
C LYS A 108 0.31 -27.43 17.22
N ASN A 109 -0.50 -28.43 16.90
CA ASN A 109 -0.52 -29.69 17.66
C ASN A 109 0.78 -30.49 17.50
N PHE A 110 1.46 -30.41 16.36
CA PHE A 110 2.78 -31.01 16.18
C PHE A 110 3.83 -30.35 17.07
N PHE A 111 3.88 -29.02 17.14
CA PHE A 111 4.80 -28.30 18.05
C PHE A 111 4.52 -28.61 19.54
N MET A 112 3.29 -28.98 19.87
CA MET A 112 2.91 -29.45 21.21
C MET A 112 3.18 -30.95 21.44
N GLY A 113 3.83 -31.65 20.49
CA GLY A 113 4.12 -33.08 20.57
C GLY A 113 2.89 -34.00 20.40
N ARG A 114 1.74 -33.47 19.98
CA ARG A 114 0.45 -34.20 19.88
C ARG A 114 0.14 -34.78 18.50
N ARG A 115 0.99 -34.53 17.51
CA ARG A 115 0.85 -35.02 16.12
C ARG A 115 2.19 -35.46 15.57
N SER A 116 2.20 -36.44 14.67
CA SER A 116 3.41 -36.91 14.00
C SER A 116 3.84 -35.95 12.88
N LEU A 117 5.12 -35.99 12.53
CA LEU A 117 5.67 -35.24 11.39
C LEU A 117 4.96 -35.64 10.07
N LEU A 118 4.65 -36.92 9.90
CA LEU A 118 3.91 -37.43 8.73
C LEU A 118 2.53 -36.78 8.57
N ALA A 119 1.81 -36.57 9.68
CA ALA A 119 0.50 -35.90 9.64
C ALA A 119 0.63 -34.43 9.21
N VAL A 120 1.70 -33.75 9.61
CA VAL A 120 2.00 -32.38 9.16
C VAL A 120 2.36 -32.34 7.68
N LEU A 121 3.26 -33.22 7.23
CA LEU A 121 3.70 -33.29 5.83
C LEU A 121 2.55 -33.62 4.89
N ALA A 122 1.71 -34.61 5.24
CA ALA A 122 0.50 -34.95 4.47
C ALA A 122 -0.47 -33.77 4.39
N GLY A 123 -0.65 -33.07 5.52
CA GLY A 123 -1.39 -31.82 5.55
C GLY A 123 -0.82 -30.81 4.57
N VAL A 124 0.44 -30.39 4.76
CA VAL A 124 1.07 -29.33 3.96
C VAL A 124 1.01 -29.65 2.48
N SER A 125 1.25 -30.90 2.08
CA SER A 125 1.13 -31.36 0.69
C SER A 125 -0.29 -31.16 0.15
N PHE A 126 -1.32 -31.57 0.89
CA PHE A 126 -2.72 -31.32 0.51
C PHE A 126 -3.01 -29.83 0.35
N TRP A 127 -2.62 -29.01 1.34
CA TRP A 127 -2.88 -27.57 1.30
C TRP A 127 -2.16 -26.87 0.15
N ARG A 128 -0.93 -27.30 -0.18
CA ARG A 128 -0.18 -26.79 -1.33
C ARG A 128 -0.86 -27.11 -2.66
N LEU A 129 -1.39 -28.31 -2.82
CA LEU A 129 -2.00 -28.75 -4.08
C LEU A 129 -3.36 -28.12 -4.34
N PHE A 130 -4.16 -27.88 -3.29
CA PHE A 130 -5.56 -27.48 -3.45
C PHE A 130 -5.84 -26.02 -3.09
N ILE A 131 -5.15 -25.47 -2.09
CA ILE A 131 -5.43 -24.13 -1.56
C ILE A 131 -4.43 -23.10 -2.09
N MET A 132 -3.12 -23.40 -2.05
CA MET A 132 -2.06 -22.52 -2.56
C MET A 132 -1.80 -22.71 -4.06
N THR A 133 -2.88 -22.76 -4.85
CA THR A 133 -2.76 -22.70 -6.32
C THR A 133 -2.60 -21.25 -6.77
N ASP A 134 -1.89 -21.01 -7.88
CA ASP A 134 -1.67 -19.64 -8.41
C ASP A 134 -2.99 -18.89 -8.62
N ARG A 135 -4.03 -19.59 -9.09
CA ARG A 135 -5.37 -19.03 -9.29
C ARG A 135 -5.99 -18.54 -7.98
N ARG A 136 -5.91 -19.33 -6.90
CA ARG A 136 -6.45 -18.96 -5.59
C ARG A 136 -5.66 -17.82 -4.97
N ILE A 137 -4.32 -17.87 -5.05
CA ILE A 137 -3.45 -16.80 -4.55
C ILE A 137 -3.78 -15.49 -5.25
N MET A 138 -3.87 -15.49 -6.58
CA MET A 138 -4.19 -14.29 -7.35
C MET A 138 -5.58 -13.73 -7.02
N TYR A 139 -6.55 -14.60 -6.74
CA TYR A 139 -7.87 -14.18 -6.29
C TYR A 139 -7.80 -13.47 -4.93
N TRP A 140 -7.18 -14.10 -3.94
CA TRP A 140 -7.05 -13.55 -2.59
C TRP A 140 -6.21 -12.26 -2.56
N THR A 141 -5.15 -12.15 -3.37
CA THR A 141 -4.36 -10.92 -3.46
C THR A 141 -5.15 -9.78 -4.10
N ASN A 142 -5.96 -10.06 -5.13
CA ASN A 142 -6.83 -9.05 -5.74
C ASN A 142 -7.94 -8.61 -4.79
N LEU A 143 -8.58 -9.55 -4.09
CA LEU A 143 -9.58 -9.24 -3.07
C LEU A 143 -9.00 -8.37 -1.97
N PHE A 144 -7.85 -8.77 -1.41
CA PHE A 144 -7.15 -7.98 -0.41
C PHE A 144 -6.76 -6.60 -0.93
N ARG A 145 -6.28 -6.49 -2.18
CA ARG A 145 -5.91 -5.22 -2.80
C ARG A 145 -7.12 -4.29 -2.94
N CYS A 146 -8.29 -4.81 -3.35
CA CYS A 146 -9.53 -4.02 -3.43
C CYS A 146 -10.04 -3.57 -2.07
N LEU A 147 -9.99 -4.47 -1.06
CA LEU A 147 -10.34 -4.12 0.31
C LEU A 147 -9.37 -3.09 0.90
N ALA A 148 -8.07 -3.24 0.63
CA ALA A 148 -7.06 -2.28 1.09
C ALA A 148 -7.22 -0.93 0.40
N SER A 149 -7.46 -0.87 -0.91
CA SER A 149 -7.61 0.39 -1.64
C SER A 149 -8.90 1.13 -1.32
N SER A 150 -9.89 0.47 -0.71
CA SER A 150 -11.14 1.12 -0.31
C SER A 150 -10.98 2.00 0.93
N VAL A 151 -10.02 1.68 1.81
CA VAL A 151 -9.79 2.40 3.08
C VAL A 151 -8.37 2.99 3.21
N PHE A 152 -7.39 2.47 2.48
CA PHE A 152 -6.02 2.96 2.47
C PHE A 152 -5.64 3.60 1.15
N GLN A 153 -4.67 4.49 1.23
CA GLN A 153 -3.99 5.11 0.10
C GLN A 153 -2.48 5.11 0.33
N ILE A 154 -1.72 5.00 -0.75
CA ILE A 154 -0.26 5.17 -0.71
C ILE A 154 0.02 6.66 -0.92
N THR A 155 0.74 7.27 0.01
CA THR A 155 1.14 8.68 -0.07
C THR A 155 2.66 8.80 0.00
N VAL A 156 3.22 9.79 -0.69
CA VAL A 156 4.64 10.14 -0.53
C VAL A 156 4.78 11.11 0.63
N VAL A 157 5.83 10.93 1.43
CA VAL A 157 6.16 11.80 2.55
C VAL A 157 7.50 12.48 2.34
N ASP A 158 7.78 13.49 3.15
CA ASP A 158 9.02 14.26 3.08
C ASP A 158 10.28 13.39 3.16
N ALA A 159 11.26 13.73 2.34
CA ALA A 159 12.61 13.21 2.41
C ALA A 159 13.35 13.92 3.55
N SER A 160 13.32 13.31 4.74
CA SER A 160 14.13 13.70 5.91
C SER A 160 15.61 13.83 5.59
#